data_AF-A0A1Q1FEU1-F1
#
_entry.id   AF-A0A1Q1FEU1-F1
#
_cell.length_a   1.000
_cell.length_b   1.000
_cell.length_c   1.000
_cell.angle_alpha   90.00
_cell.angle_beta   90.00
_cell.angle_gamma   90.00
#
_symmetry.space_group_name_H-M   'P 1'
#
loop_
_entity.id
_entity.type
_entity.pdbx_description
1 polymer ?
#
loop_
_entity_poly.entity_id
_entity_poly.type
_entity_poly.pdbx_seq_one_letter_code
_entity_poly.pdbx_strand_id
1 'polypeptide(L)'
;MSDLPDEFDCTITNWEYIYGLCRDVSEQVKAAEFEPDIVVALARGGWFAGRCLCDFLGLDDLTSLKMEHYVGTAEKDDEPTVRYPMPEGSVEGKDVLIVDDIADTGGSISRAHEYVTDRDCDEVRTATLQLLGTSSFEPDFVGERLAEWTWVVYPWNFVEDMIDLVSDVMGEGEVMTETDIRRALREVHGIERIEMEIAQPDRFDEVMAEMVRRDVAEATGEGWRLVE
;
A
#
# COMPACT_ATOMS: atom_id res chain seq x y z
N MET A 1 -0.40 6.33 -13.23
CA MET A 1 -1.43 6.47 -12.20
C MET A 1 -2.75 6.55 -12.94
N SER A 2 -3.75 5.78 -12.52
CA SER A 2 -5.13 5.90 -13.01
C SER A 2 -5.59 7.35 -12.94
N ASP A 3 -6.46 7.76 -13.87
CA ASP A 3 -7.15 9.06 -13.81
C ASP A 3 -8.02 9.11 -12.54
N LEU A 4 -7.43 9.48 -11.41
CA LEU A 4 -8.17 9.81 -10.19
C LEU A 4 -8.99 11.08 -10.44
N PRO A 5 -10.20 11.19 -9.87
CA PRO A 5 -10.98 12.42 -9.97
C PRO A 5 -10.27 13.58 -9.24
N ASP A 6 -10.60 14.81 -9.62
CA ASP A 6 -10.03 16.03 -9.01
C ASP A 6 -10.30 16.15 -7.50
N GLU A 7 -11.31 15.43 -6.99
CA GLU A 7 -11.65 15.32 -5.57
C GLU A 7 -11.91 13.84 -5.23
N PHE A 8 -11.27 13.33 -4.17
CA PHE A 8 -11.46 11.94 -3.72
C PHE A 8 -11.15 11.77 -2.23
N ASP A 9 -11.93 10.93 -1.54
CA ASP A 9 -11.72 10.68 -0.11
C ASP A 9 -10.45 9.86 0.15
N CYS A 10 -9.75 10.24 1.22
CA CYS A 10 -8.61 9.52 1.77
C CYS A 10 -8.88 9.08 3.20
N THR A 11 -8.37 7.90 3.56
CA THR A 11 -8.41 7.38 4.94
C THR A 11 -6.98 7.19 5.44
N ILE A 12 -6.62 7.83 6.55
CA ILE A 12 -5.30 7.68 7.16
C ILE A 12 -5.35 6.62 8.25
N THR A 13 -4.57 5.56 8.08
CA THR A 13 -4.53 4.44 9.02
C THR A 13 -3.40 4.58 10.04
N ASN A 14 -3.52 3.84 11.15
CA ASN A 14 -2.49 3.78 12.18
C ASN A 14 -1.94 2.35 12.34
N TRP A 15 -0.79 2.23 13.01
CA TRP A 15 -0.10 0.96 13.19
C TRP A 15 -0.93 -0.09 13.94
N GLU A 16 -1.67 0.31 14.97
CA GLU A 16 -2.45 -0.62 15.80
C GLU A 16 -3.60 -1.24 15.00
N TYR A 17 -4.32 -0.43 14.23
CA TYR A 17 -5.42 -0.88 13.38
C TYR A 17 -4.95 -1.91 12.35
N ILE A 18 -3.89 -1.58 11.60
CA ILE A 18 -3.34 -2.45 10.55
C ILE A 18 -2.68 -3.72 11.12
N TYR A 19 -2.01 -3.61 12.27
CA TYR A 19 -1.51 -4.79 13.00
C TYR A 19 -2.64 -5.71 13.46
N GLY A 20 -3.80 -5.14 13.80
CA GLY A 20 -5.05 -5.86 14.05
C GLY A 20 -5.49 -6.68 12.83
N LEU A 21 -5.50 -6.07 11.65
CA LEU A 21 -5.85 -6.79 10.40
C LEU A 21 -4.87 -7.94 10.09
N CYS A 22 -3.57 -7.75 10.35
CA CYS A 22 -2.59 -8.84 10.23
C CYS A 22 -2.94 -10.02 11.15
N ARG A 23 -3.41 -9.73 12.38
CA ARG A 23 -3.82 -10.75 13.34
C ARG A 23 -5.05 -11.49 12.82
N ASP A 24 -6.05 -10.75 12.34
CA ASP A 24 -7.29 -11.34 11.81
C ASP A 24 -7.01 -12.25 10.60
N VAL A 25 -6.13 -11.83 9.68
CA VAL A 25 -5.67 -12.68 8.57
C VAL A 25 -4.98 -13.96 9.11
N SER A 26 -4.12 -13.85 10.11
CA SER A 26 -3.44 -15.03 10.68
C SER A 26 -4.40 -16.03 11.32
N GLU A 27 -5.47 -15.55 11.96
CA GLU A 27 -6.50 -16.42 12.53
C GLU A 27 -7.34 -17.09 11.45
N GLN A 28 -7.58 -16.43 10.31
CA GLN A 28 -8.22 -17.06 9.15
C GLN A 28 -7.37 -18.17 8.55
N VAL A 29 -6.04 -17.96 8.41
CA VAL A 29 -5.09 -18.99 7.95
C VAL A 29 -5.15 -20.23 8.85
N LYS A 30 -5.06 -20.02 10.17
CA LYS A 30 -5.14 -21.12 11.17
C LYS A 30 -6.49 -21.84 11.11
N ALA A 31 -7.59 -21.10 10.98
CA ALA A 31 -8.94 -21.67 10.92
C ALA A 31 -9.18 -22.49 9.64
N ALA A 32 -8.46 -22.18 8.56
CA ALA A 32 -8.51 -22.92 7.31
C ALA A 32 -7.61 -24.17 7.30
N GLU A 33 -6.92 -24.47 8.41
CA GLU A 33 -5.98 -25.59 8.55
C GLU A 33 -4.90 -25.57 7.45
N PHE A 34 -4.52 -24.36 7.01
CA PHE A 34 -3.43 -24.15 6.05
C PHE A 34 -2.13 -23.88 6.81
N GLU A 35 -1.11 -24.69 6.58
CA GLU A 35 0.20 -24.63 7.24
C GLU A 35 1.28 -24.19 6.23
N PRO A 36 1.35 -22.90 5.83
CA PRO A 36 2.32 -22.43 4.86
C PRO A 36 3.76 -22.63 5.35
N ASP A 37 4.66 -23.07 4.47
CA ASP A 37 6.09 -23.16 4.76
C ASP A 37 6.80 -21.82 4.58
N ILE A 38 6.29 -20.95 3.72
CA ILE A 38 6.92 -19.67 3.35
C ILE A 38 5.89 -18.57 3.10
N VAL A 39 6.22 -17.35 3.52
CA VAL A 39 5.49 -16.14 3.12
C VAL A 39 6.20 -15.46 1.95
N VAL A 40 5.45 -15.10 0.90
CA VAL A 40 5.90 -14.27 -0.22
C VAL A 40 5.23 -12.90 -0.10
N ALA A 41 5.95 -11.91 0.41
CA ALA A 41 5.45 -10.55 0.57
C ALA A 41 5.61 -9.73 -0.72
N LEU A 42 4.52 -9.18 -1.24
CA LEU A 42 4.56 -8.31 -2.42
C LEU A 42 5.19 -6.97 -2.07
N ALA A 43 6.26 -6.60 -2.77
CA ALA A 43 7.01 -5.39 -2.47
C ALA A 43 6.35 -4.16 -3.12
N ARG A 44 6.16 -3.06 -2.41
CA ARG A 44 6.65 -2.78 -1.03
C ARG A 44 5.56 -2.95 0.03
N GLY A 45 4.29 -2.83 -0.35
CA GLY A 45 3.14 -2.75 0.57
C GLY A 45 3.01 -3.96 1.49
N GLY A 46 3.04 -5.16 0.92
CA GLY A 46 2.97 -6.43 1.66
C GLY A 46 4.12 -6.72 2.63
N TRP A 47 5.20 -5.93 2.69
CA TRP A 47 6.33 -6.21 3.59
C TRP A 47 5.96 -6.21 5.07
N PHE A 48 5.15 -5.23 5.50
CA PHE A 48 4.72 -5.15 6.88
C PHE A 48 3.84 -6.35 7.25
N ALA A 49 2.84 -6.63 6.41
CA ALA A 49 1.93 -7.75 6.56
C ALA A 49 2.70 -9.08 6.59
N GLY A 50 3.61 -9.30 5.65
CA GLY A 50 4.41 -10.52 5.57
C GLY A 50 5.26 -10.76 6.81
N ARG A 51 5.91 -9.71 7.35
CA ARG A 51 6.63 -9.85 8.60
C ARG A 51 5.70 -10.18 9.77
N CYS A 52 4.55 -9.52 9.90
CA CYS A 52 3.62 -9.80 10.99
C CYS A 52 3.04 -11.22 10.91
N LEU A 53 2.69 -11.69 9.71
CA LEU A 53 2.16 -13.04 9.52
C LEU A 53 3.18 -14.11 9.86
N CYS A 54 4.46 -13.93 9.52
CA CYS A 54 5.51 -14.85 9.97
C CYS A 54 5.58 -14.95 11.51
N ASP A 55 5.41 -13.84 12.24
CA ASP A 55 5.37 -13.86 13.70
C ASP A 55 4.14 -14.62 14.23
N PHE A 56 2.95 -14.35 13.68
CA PHE A 56 1.70 -14.94 14.15
C PHE A 56 1.50 -16.41 13.77
N LEU A 57 2.11 -16.85 12.68
CA LEU A 57 2.05 -18.21 12.17
C LEU A 57 3.28 -19.05 12.59
N GLY A 58 4.31 -18.42 13.16
CA GLY A 58 5.53 -19.11 13.60
C GLY A 58 6.43 -19.55 12.45
N LEU A 59 6.53 -18.72 11.41
CA LEU A 59 7.34 -18.97 10.22
C LEU A 59 8.64 -18.17 10.24
N ASP A 60 9.73 -18.83 9.87
CA ASP A 60 11.04 -18.20 9.70
C ASP A 60 11.32 -17.83 8.24
N ASP A 61 10.70 -18.53 7.28
CA ASP A 61 10.89 -18.33 5.85
C ASP A 61 9.99 -17.20 5.32
N LEU A 62 10.62 -16.09 4.94
CA LEU A 62 9.99 -14.93 4.31
C LEU A 62 10.82 -14.50 3.09
N THR A 63 10.17 -14.36 1.95
CA THR A 63 10.77 -13.78 0.74
C THR A 63 9.88 -12.67 0.20
N SER A 64 10.37 -11.93 -0.80
CA SER A 64 9.63 -10.83 -1.38
C SER A 64 9.64 -10.83 -2.90
N LEU A 65 8.51 -10.42 -3.48
CA LEU A 65 8.29 -10.33 -4.92
C LEU A 65 7.94 -8.88 -5.29
N LYS A 66 8.81 -8.21 -6.07
CA LYS A 66 8.56 -6.84 -6.52
C LYS A 66 7.63 -6.83 -7.73
N MET A 67 6.41 -6.33 -7.52
CA MET A 67 5.42 -6.06 -8.56
C MET A 67 5.53 -4.60 -9.04
N GLU A 68 5.36 -4.40 -10.35
CA GLU A 68 5.30 -3.08 -11.00
C GLU A 68 4.23 -3.04 -12.08
N HIS A 69 3.55 -1.90 -12.19
CA HIS A 69 2.69 -1.59 -13.33
C HIS A 69 3.55 -0.93 -14.40
N TYR A 70 3.71 -1.58 -15.56
CA TYR A 70 4.55 -1.04 -16.63
C TYR A 70 3.74 -0.11 -17.52
N VAL A 71 4.14 1.16 -17.62
CA VAL A 71 3.56 2.12 -18.57
C VAL A 71 4.53 2.29 -19.74
N GLY A 72 4.43 1.44 -20.75
CA GLY A 72 5.27 1.46 -21.95
C GLY A 72 4.64 2.22 -23.12
N THR A 73 5.45 2.93 -23.91
CA THR A 73 4.98 3.74 -25.06
C THR A 73 4.46 2.92 -26.26
N ALA A 74 4.49 1.59 -26.21
CA ALA A 74 4.18 0.73 -27.36
C ALA A 74 3.03 -0.28 -27.14
N GLU A 75 2.68 -0.65 -25.91
CA GLU A 75 1.51 -1.50 -25.62
C GLU A 75 0.87 -0.99 -24.33
N LYS A 76 -0.41 -0.63 -24.42
CA LYS A 76 -1.24 -0.09 -23.33
C LYS A 76 -1.74 -1.19 -22.40
N ASP A 77 -0.87 -2.11 -22.03
CA ASP A 77 -1.23 -3.11 -21.05
C ASP A 77 -0.64 -2.66 -19.71
N ASP A 78 -1.52 -2.11 -18.86
CA ASP A 78 -1.34 -1.85 -17.42
C ASP A 78 -1.15 -3.16 -16.62
N GLU A 79 -0.59 -4.20 -17.25
CA GLU A 79 -0.43 -5.50 -16.65
C GLU A 79 0.69 -5.46 -15.61
N PRO A 80 0.42 -5.92 -14.37
CA PRO A 80 1.45 -6.06 -13.35
C PRO A 80 2.54 -7.02 -13.83
N THR A 81 3.79 -6.67 -13.59
CA THR A 81 4.96 -7.47 -13.96
C THR A 81 5.88 -7.65 -12.77
N VAL A 82 6.59 -8.79 -12.76
CA VAL A 82 7.64 -9.06 -11.77
C VAL A 82 8.93 -8.37 -12.22
N ARG A 83 9.39 -7.38 -11.47
CA ARG A 83 10.65 -6.67 -11.78
C ARG A 83 11.88 -7.49 -11.46
N TYR A 84 11.88 -8.16 -10.32
CA TYR A 84 13.00 -8.97 -9.84
C TYR A 84 12.53 -10.42 -9.66
N PRO A 85 12.86 -11.33 -10.59
CA PRO A 85 12.45 -12.72 -10.49
C PRO A 85 12.97 -13.39 -9.22
N MET A 86 12.15 -14.26 -8.64
CA MET A 86 12.57 -15.10 -7.51
C MET A 86 13.65 -16.08 -7.96
N PRO A 87 14.66 -16.37 -7.11
CA PRO A 87 15.63 -17.43 -7.37
C PRO A 87 14.95 -18.77 -7.71
N GLU A 88 15.58 -19.57 -8.56
CA GLU A 88 15.10 -20.91 -8.90
C GLU A 88 15.05 -21.80 -7.64
N GLY A 89 13.98 -22.61 -7.50
CA GLY A 89 13.77 -23.51 -6.36
C GLY A 89 13.37 -22.83 -5.05
N SER A 90 13.11 -21.52 -5.02
CA SER A 90 12.80 -20.79 -3.77
C SER A 90 11.50 -21.24 -3.08
N VAL A 91 10.56 -21.76 -3.86
CA VAL A 91 9.22 -22.18 -3.43
C VAL A 91 8.88 -23.61 -3.87
N GLU A 92 9.85 -24.34 -4.43
CA GLU A 92 9.64 -25.70 -4.93
C GLU A 92 9.27 -26.64 -3.77
N GLY A 93 8.15 -27.36 -3.91
CA GLY A 93 7.61 -28.29 -2.91
C GLY A 93 7.28 -27.63 -1.57
N LYS A 94 6.86 -26.35 -1.59
CA LYS A 94 6.43 -25.60 -0.40
C LYS A 94 4.97 -25.17 -0.52
N ASP A 95 4.30 -25.09 0.62
CA ASP A 95 3.04 -24.36 0.76
C ASP A 95 3.32 -22.86 0.93
N VAL A 96 2.75 -22.03 0.06
CA VAL A 96 3.09 -20.62 -0.07
C VAL A 96 1.91 -19.73 0.32
N LEU A 97 2.15 -18.80 1.24
CA LEU A 97 1.24 -17.70 1.52
C LEU A 97 1.74 -16.41 0.88
N ILE A 98 1.09 -15.96 -0.19
CA ILE A 98 1.34 -14.65 -0.80
C ILE A 98 0.57 -13.58 -0.04
N VAL A 99 1.20 -12.46 0.26
CA VAL A 99 0.54 -11.36 0.98
C VAL A 99 0.84 -9.98 0.38
N ASP A 100 -0.21 -9.17 0.27
CA ASP A 100 -0.13 -7.73 -0.03
C ASP A 100 -0.87 -6.90 1.04
N ASP A 101 -0.69 -5.57 1.05
CA ASP A 101 -1.45 -4.70 1.95
C ASP A 101 -2.90 -4.52 1.50
N ILE A 102 -3.12 -4.19 0.22
CA ILE A 102 -4.45 -3.96 -0.35
C ILE A 102 -4.58 -4.55 -1.75
N ALA A 103 -5.77 -5.09 -2.04
CA ALA A 103 -6.19 -5.35 -3.42
C ALA A 103 -7.25 -4.31 -3.83
N ASP A 104 -6.84 -3.36 -4.69
CA ASP A 104 -7.76 -2.44 -5.38
C ASP A 104 -8.37 -3.11 -6.61
N THR A 105 -7.63 -3.20 -7.72
CA THR A 105 -8.09 -3.94 -8.92
C THR A 105 -7.87 -5.45 -8.80
N GLY A 106 -6.99 -5.87 -7.88
CA GLY A 106 -6.58 -7.27 -7.69
C GLY A 106 -5.52 -7.77 -8.69
N GLY A 107 -5.10 -6.94 -9.65
CA GLY A 107 -4.17 -7.36 -10.70
C GLY A 107 -2.82 -7.85 -10.14
N SER A 108 -2.23 -7.10 -9.21
CA SER A 108 -0.88 -7.41 -8.68
C SER A 108 -0.85 -8.75 -7.96
N ILE A 109 -1.82 -9.00 -7.07
CA ILE A 109 -1.91 -10.25 -6.33
C ILE A 109 -2.31 -11.43 -7.22
N SER A 110 -3.19 -11.23 -8.21
CA SER A 110 -3.52 -12.24 -9.22
C SER A 110 -2.29 -12.66 -10.01
N ARG A 111 -1.50 -11.69 -10.50
CA ARG A 111 -0.30 -11.98 -11.27
C ARG A 111 0.76 -12.65 -10.41
N ALA A 112 0.92 -12.24 -9.15
CA ALA A 112 1.83 -12.88 -8.22
C ALA A 112 1.44 -14.33 -7.95
N HIS A 113 0.15 -14.61 -7.75
CA HIS A 113 -0.39 -15.96 -7.59
C HIS A 113 -0.05 -16.84 -8.80
N GLU A 114 -0.31 -16.38 -10.02
CA GLU A 114 0.07 -17.10 -11.24
C GLU A 114 1.58 -17.35 -11.30
N TYR A 115 2.37 -16.30 -11.08
CA TYR A 115 3.83 -16.36 -11.17
C TYR A 115 4.45 -17.37 -10.19
N VAL A 116 3.91 -17.47 -8.97
CA VAL A 116 4.39 -18.40 -7.94
C VAL A 116 3.89 -19.82 -8.23
N THR A 117 2.63 -19.97 -8.65
CA THR A 117 2.04 -21.28 -9.00
C THR A 117 2.85 -22.01 -10.08
N ASP A 118 3.42 -21.27 -11.04
CA ASP A 118 4.26 -21.81 -12.12
C ASP A 118 5.67 -22.28 -11.68
N ARG A 119 5.97 -22.35 -10.36
CA ARG A 119 7.31 -22.62 -9.81
C ARG A 119 7.38 -23.90 -8.96
N ASP A 120 6.58 -24.90 -9.31
CA ASP A 120 6.59 -26.23 -8.70
C ASP A 120 6.38 -26.24 -7.16
N CYS A 121 5.59 -25.30 -6.65
CA CYS A 121 5.10 -25.30 -5.25
C CYS A 121 3.95 -26.30 -5.04
N ASP A 122 3.65 -26.65 -3.79
CA ASP A 122 2.60 -27.63 -3.45
C ASP A 122 1.20 -26.97 -3.43
N GLU A 123 0.98 -26.00 -2.53
CA GLU A 123 -0.23 -25.18 -2.48
C GLU A 123 0.12 -23.68 -2.45
N VAL A 124 -0.67 -22.84 -3.12
CA VAL A 124 -0.54 -21.37 -3.06
C VAL A 124 -1.85 -20.79 -2.55
N ARG A 125 -1.78 -19.97 -1.51
CA ARG A 125 -2.89 -19.13 -1.05
C ARG A 125 -2.47 -17.68 -0.95
N THR A 126 -3.46 -16.81 -0.94
CA THR A 126 -3.30 -15.36 -1.02
C THR A 126 -3.98 -14.66 0.15
N ALA A 127 -3.37 -13.58 0.61
CA ALA A 127 -3.90 -12.76 1.67
C ALA A 127 -3.75 -11.26 1.37
N THR A 128 -4.73 -10.46 1.79
CA THR A 128 -4.59 -9.01 1.89
C THR A 128 -5.10 -8.50 3.22
N LEU A 129 -4.55 -7.37 3.68
CA LEU A 129 -5.09 -6.71 4.87
C LEU A 129 -6.44 -6.06 4.53
N GLN A 130 -6.54 -5.44 3.36
CA GLN A 130 -7.76 -4.82 2.87
C GLN A 130 -8.09 -5.26 1.44
N LEU A 131 -9.39 -5.30 1.13
CA LEU A 131 -9.90 -5.62 -0.19
C LEU A 131 -11.00 -4.62 -0.57
N LEU A 132 -10.82 -3.95 -1.70
CA LEU A 132 -11.82 -3.05 -2.27
C LEU A 132 -12.80 -3.83 -3.16
N GLY A 133 -14.06 -3.37 -3.21
CA GLY A 133 -15.09 -3.97 -4.07
C GLY A 133 -14.81 -3.85 -5.57
N THR A 134 -13.81 -3.06 -5.97
CA THR A 134 -13.29 -2.91 -7.34
C THR A 134 -12.43 -4.09 -7.78
N SER A 135 -12.00 -4.95 -6.86
CA SER A 135 -11.07 -6.04 -7.18
C SER A 135 -11.75 -7.15 -7.97
N SER A 136 -11.13 -7.55 -9.08
CA SER A 136 -11.55 -8.74 -9.85
C SER A 136 -10.93 -10.03 -9.32
N PHE A 137 -9.98 -9.95 -8.40
CA PHE A 137 -9.35 -11.08 -7.75
C PHE A 137 -9.75 -11.14 -6.28
N GLU A 138 -10.12 -12.32 -5.81
CA GLU A 138 -10.57 -12.56 -4.43
C GLU A 138 -9.48 -13.34 -3.68
N PRO A 139 -8.76 -12.70 -2.74
CA PRO A 139 -7.79 -13.40 -1.91
C PRO A 139 -8.45 -14.45 -1.00
N ASP A 140 -7.73 -15.52 -0.68
CA ASP A 140 -8.22 -16.57 0.21
C ASP A 140 -8.48 -16.06 1.64
N PHE A 141 -7.69 -15.09 2.08
CA PHE A 141 -7.76 -14.48 3.40
C PHE A 141 -7.78 -12.96 3.30
N VAL A 142 -8.76 -12.32 3.95
CA VAL A 142 -8.96 -10.87 3.83
C VAL A 142 -9.20 -10.30 5.23
N GLY A 143 -8.33 -9.38 5.67
CA GLY A 143 -8.47 -8.74 6.98
C GLY A 143 -9.76 -7.93 7.07
N GLU A 144 -9.99 -7.07 6.09
CA GLU A 144 -11.18 -6.23 6.01
C GLU A 144 -11.61 -6.00 4.55
N ARG A 145 -12.94 -5.90 4.34
CA ARG A 145 -13.52 -5.52 3.05
C ARG A 145 -14.02 -4.09 3.11
N LEU A 146 -13.53 -3.25 2.21
CA LEU A 146 -13.93 -1.87 2.06
C LEU A 146 -15.10 -1.78 1.08
N ALA A 147 -16.25 -1.29 1.57
CA ALA A 147 -17.48 -1.20 0.78
C ALA A 147 -17.45 -0.05 -0.24
N GLU A 148 -16.74 1.03 0.10
CA GLU A 148 -16.59 2.23 -0.72
C GLU A 148 -15.12 2.41 -1.04
N TRP A 149 -14.83 2.93 -2.23
CA TRP A 149 -13.46 3.22 -2.63
C TRP A 149 -12.97 4.46 -1.88
N THR A 150 -11.77 4.36 -1.32
CA THR A 150 -11.05 5.46 -0.65
C THR A 150 -9.55 5.23 -0.86
N TRP A 151 -8.78 6.31 -0.94
CA TRP A 151 -7.33 6.20 -0.95
C TRP A 151 -6.83 5.92 0.47
N VAL A 152 -6.27 4.74 0.70
CA VAL A 152 -5.78 4.36 2.02
C VAL A 152 -4.31 4.76 2.18
N VAL A 153 -4.05 5.68 3.12
CA VAL A 153 -2.70 6.05 3.51
C VAL A 153 -2.25 5.14 4.65
N TYR A 154 -1.24 4.30 4.39
CA TYR A 154 -0.66 3.40 5.37
C TYR A 154 0.48 4.03 6.18
N PRO A 155 0.79 3.50 7.38
CA PRO A 155 1.89 4.05 8.17
C PRO A 155 3.26 3.97 7.50
N TRP A 156 3.49 2.98 6.63
CA TRP A 156 4.77 2.76 5.93
C TRP A 156 4.94 3.56 4.65
N ASN A 157 3.86 4.05 4.03
CA ASN A 157 3.91 4.93 2.85
C ASN A 157 3.43 6.36 3.15
N PHE A 158 3.09 6.69 4.41
CA PHE A 158 2.57 8.00 4.81
C PHE A 158 3.31 9.20 4.21
N VAL A 159 4.64 9.22 4.25
CA VAL A 159 5.40 10.36 3.69
C VAL A 159 5.31 10.42 2.18
N GLU A 160 5.31 9.27 1.48
CA GLU A 160 5.16 9.24 0.02
C GLU A 160 3.77 9.77 -0.37
N ASP A 161 2.72 9.19 0.20
CA ASP A 161 1.33 9.58 -0.10
C ASP A 161 1.05 11.04 0.29
N MET A 162 1.47 11.47 1.48
CA MET A 162 1.22 12.85 1.91
C MET A 162 1.99 13.88 1.08
N ILE A 163 3.15 13.53 0.49
CA ILE A 163 3.83 14.42 -0.47
C ILE A 163 2.97 14.60 -1.71
N ASP A 164 2.43 13.50 -2.25
CA ASP A 164 1.62 13.53 -3.47
C ASP A 164 0.30 14.28 -3.21
N LEU A 165 -0.39 13.97 -2.11
CA LEU A 165 -1.65 14.63 -1.71
C LEU A 165 -1.46 16.11 -1.37
N VAL A 166 -0.36 16.50 -0.70
CA VAL A 166 -0.07 17.91 -0.46
C VAL A 166 0.25 18.62 -1.78
N SER A 167 0.98 17.97 -2.68
CA SER A 167 1.30 18.55 -3.99
C SER A 167 0.05 18.79 -4.83
N ASP A 168 -0.90 17.85 -4.80
CA ASP A 168 -2.17 17.94 -5.53
C ASP A 168 -3.01 19.16 -5.09
N VAL A 169 -3.07 19.42 -3.78
CA VAL A 169 -3.84 20.56 -3.25
C VAL A 169 -3.08 21.89 -3.27
N MET A 170 -1.77 21.88 -3.54
CA MET A 170 -0.97 23.09 -3.61
C MET A 170 -1.11 23.76 -4.99
N GLY A 171 -1.59 25.01 -5.00
CA GLY A 171 -1.71 25.78 -6.24
C GLY A 171 -0.37 26.14 -6.88
N GLU A 172 -0.25 25.98 -8.20
CA GLU A 172 0.96 26.35 -8.95
C GLU A 172 1.36 27.81 -8.69
N GLY A 173 2.59 28.03 -8.23
CA GLY A 173 3.15 29.36 -7.98
C GLY A 173 2.57 30.11 -6.76
N GLU A 174 1.63 29.51 -6.02
CA GLU A 174 1.06 30.09 -4.80
C GLU A 174 1.91 29.75 -3.57
N VAL A 175 2.08 30.72 -2.66
CA VAL A 175 2.65 30.44 -1.34
C VAL A 175 1.50 30.11 -0.40
N MET A 176 1.52 28.90 0.16
CA MET A 176 0.50 28.41 1.08
C MET A 176 1.06 28.23 2.49
N THR A 177 0.32 28.69 3.49
CA THR A 177 0.64 28.42 4.90
C THR A 177 0.22 27.00 5.29
N GLU A 178 0.68 26.50 6.45
CA GLU A 178 0.18 25.23 7.00
C GLU A 178 -1.35 25.24 7.14
N THR A 179 -1.94 26.38 7.50
CA THR A 179 -3.39 26.51 7.65
C THR A 179 -4.11 26.36 6.30
N ASP A 180 -3.53 26.91 5.24
CA ASP A 180 -4.09 26.82 3.89
C ASP A 180 -4.00 25.39 3.36
N ILE A 181 -2.84 24.74 3.51
CA ILE A 181 -2.63 23.36 3.08
C ILE A 181 -3.59 22.41 3.83
N ARG A 182 -3.67 22.50 5.16
CA ARG A 182 -4.58 21.65 5.96
C ARG A 182 -6.05 21.88 5.60
N ARG A 183 -6.41 23.11 5.23
CA ARG A 183 -7.76 23.42 4.77
C ARG A 183 -8.04 22.75 3.42
N ALA A 184 -7.09 22.84 2.49
CA ALA A 184 -7.23 22.28 1.15
C ALA A 184 -7.27 20.75 1.18
N LEU A 185 -6.40 20.09 1.96
CA LEU A 185 -6.42 18.64 2.20
C LEU A 185 -7.79 18.14 2.69
N ARG A 186 -8.44 18.89 3.59
CA ARG A 186 -9.79 18.56 4.06
C ARG A 186 -10.84 18.73 2.96
N GLU A 187 -10.76 19.82 2.19
CA GLU A 187 -11.76 20.15 1.18
C GLU A 187 -11.68 19.23 -0.05
N VAL A 188 -10.48 18.82 -0.47
CA VAL A 188 -10.24 18.01 -1.67
C VAL A 188 -10.16 16.51 -1.35
N HIS A 189 -9.51 16.15 -0.24
CA HIS A 189 -9.21 14.75 0.10
C HIS A 189 -9.94 14.21 1.34
N GLY A 190 -10.77 15.02 1.99
CA GLY A 190 -11.45 14.62 3.23
C GLY A 190 -10.51 14.43 4.43
N ILE A 191 -9.24 14.82 4.33
CA ILE A 191 -8.25 14.61 5.40
C ILE A 191 -8.45 15.63 6.52
N GLU A 192 -9.11 15.19 7.59
CA GLU A 192 -9.33 16.01 8.78
C GLU A 192 -8.07 16.08 9.65
N ARG A 193 -7.73 17.29 10.12
CA ARG A 193 -6.56 17.51 11.00
C ARG A 193 -6.57 16.57 12.20
N ILE A 194 -7.69 16.44 12.90
CA ILE A 194 -7.75 15.65 14.14
C ILE A 194 -7.56 14.16 13.84
N GLU A 195 -8.12 13.66 12.74
CA GLU A 195 -7.96 12.27 12.33
C GLU A 195 -6.50 11.96 12.00
N MET A 196 -5.87 12.83 11.19
CA MET A 196 -4.45 12.73 10.86
C MET A 196 -3.57 12.72 12.11
N GLU A 197 -3.78 13.64 13.06
CA GLU A 197 -2.98 13.71 14.29
C GLU A 197 -3.22 12.52 15.23
N ILE A 198 -4.41 11.89 15.17
CA ILE A 198 -4.67 10.64 15.91
C ILE A 198 -3.94 9.46 15.25
N ALA A 199 -3.97 9.38 13.92
CA ALA A 199 -3.41 8.25 13.20
C ALA A 199 -1.88 8.30 13.09
N GLN A 200 -1.34 9.50 12.86
CA GLN A 200 0.06 9.78 12.52
C GLN A 200 0.50 11.11 13.17
N PRO A 201 0.68 11.15 14.51
CA PRO A 201 0.85 12.38 15.29
C PRO A 201 2.14 13.14 14.95
N ASP A 202 2.02 14.47 14.86
CA ASP A 202 3.14 15.42 14.74
C ASP A 202 4.02 15.21 13.48
N ARG A 203 3.44 14.72 12.38
CA ARG A 203 4.19 14.39 11.13
C ARG A 203 4.02 15.40 9.98
N PHE A 204 3.21 16.44 10.12
CA PHE A 204 3.03 17.44 9.04
C PHE A 204 4.35 18.12 8.67
N ASP A 205 5.11 18.58 9.66
CA ASP A 205 6.42 19.22 9.44
C ASP A 205 7.44 18.26 8.80
N GLU A 206 7.35 16.97 9.10
CA GLU A 206 8.18 15.93 8.46
C GLU A 206 7.88 15.84 6.95
N VAL A 207 6.59 15.82 6.58
CA VAL A 207 6.16 15.82 5.17
C VAL A 207 6.68 17.06 4.46
N MET A 208 6.47 18.26 5.02
CA MET A 208 6.93 19.51 4.40
C MET A 208 8.46 19.58 4.28
N ALA A 209 9.20 19.10 5.28
CA ALA A 209 10.65 19.03 5.22
C ALA A 209 11.13 18.08 4.13
N GLU A 210 10.45 16.94 3.94
CA GLU A 210 10.77 15.99 2.87
C GLU A 210 10.40 16.52 1.48
N MET A 211 9.30 17.26 1.33
CA MET A 211 8.97 17.96 0.07
C MET A 211 10.08 18.93 -0.32
N VAL A 212 10.60 19.70 0.63
CA VAL A 212 11.73 20.64 0.41
C VAL A 212 13.02 19.89 0.08
N ARG A 213 13.31 18.80 0.79
CA ARG A 213 14.51 17.99 0.54
C ARG A 213 14.50 17.30 -0.83
N ARG A 214 13.31 17.02 -1.39
CA ARG A 214 13.11 16.32 -2.66
C ARG A 214 12.88 17.27 -3.84
N ASP A 215 13.08 18.58 -3.64
CA ASP A 215 12.84 19.62 -4.65
C ASP A 215 11.39 19.63 -5.19
N VAL A 216 10.42 19.19 -4.37
CA VAL A 216 8.98 19.24 -4.70
C VAL A 216 8.38 20.59 -4.31
N ALA A 217 8.84 21.15 -3.19
CA ALA A 217 8.42 22.46 -2.71
C ALA A 217 9.62 23.29 -2.24
N GLU A 218 9.49 24.60 -2.23
CA GLU A 218 10.43 25.52 -1.59
C GLU A 218 9.82 26.10 -0.32
N ALA A 219 10.62 26.16 0.75
CA ALA A 219 10.25 26.89 1.95
C ALA A 219 10.45 28.39 1.72
N THR A 220 9.39 29.16 1.97
CA THR A 220 9.41 30.62 1.95
C THR A 220 9.39 31.17 3.37
N GLY A 221 9.55 32.48 3.55
CA GLY A 221 9.43 33.09 4.88
C GLY A 221 8.04 33.01 5.50
N GLU A 222 7.00 32.70 4.70
CA GLU A 222 5.59 32.77 5.10
C GLU A 222 4.84 31.43 4.94
N GLY A 223 5.45 30.42 4.31
CA GLY A 223 4.82 29.14 3.99
C GLY A 223 5.64 28.34 2.96
N TRP A 224 4.98 27.56 2.11
CA TRP A 224 5.62 26.75 1.07
C TRP A 224 5.00 27.00 -0.30
N ARG A 225 5.77 26.77 -1.35
CA ARG A 225 5.33 26.85 -2.75
C ARG A 225 5.88 25.65 -3.52
N LEU A 226 5.14 25.12 -4.49
CA LEU A 226 5.65 24.08 -5.40
C LEU A 226 6.79 24.59 -6.28
N VAL A 227 7.79 23.73 -6.51
CA VAL A 227 8.87 24.00 -7.46
C VAL A 227 8.36 23.74 -8.88
N GLU A 228 8.66 24.66 -9.81
CA GLU A 228 8.37 24.52 -11.25
C GLU A 228 9.25 23.48 -11.96
#